data_AF-A0A2H0KJK5-F1
#
_entry.id   AF-A0A2H0KJK5-F1
#
_cell.length_a   1.000
_cell.length_b   1.000
_cell.length_c   1.000
_cell.angle_alpha   90.00
_cell.angle_beta   90.00
_cell.angle_gamma   90.00
#
_symmetry.space_group_name_H-M   'P 1'
#
loop_
_entity.id
_entity.type
_entity.pdbx_description
1 polymer ?
#
loop_
_entity_poly.entity_id
_entity_poly.type
_entity_poly.pdbx_seq_one_letter_code
_entity_poly.pdbx_strand_id
1 'polypeptide(L)'
;MNMLLRTIGLTQNESAVYLMFLKHKQKTAAEVSRLLHMDKSSCYRAVESLVTQGLLITTPKKRGTTQSAVSPEILKELYHQKLSTLKQKESELDRFVSQLLKQDESKRSTFIKVETGIEAIRNGMDQNLDAAICSSKVIKEFYRLSFPYFQDKDHIKWVNAFAKRRIAAGVSIRQIVDFAGVDTFAPIMKSDKKLLKEIHLMPKEMKGLYGVRISGDITHIISFDKQQNYIDITIKDTYVTLLMNSLFDFMWERSKKYI
;
A
#
# COMPACT_ATOMS: atom_id res chain seq x y z
N MET A 1 12.47 25.90 3.22
CA MET A 1 11.18 25.44 3.78
C MET A 1 11.30 23.97 4.11
N ASN A 2 10.98 23.54 5.34
CA ASN A 2 11.13 22.13 5.73
C ASN A 2 9.88 21.34 5.32
N MET A 3 10.00 20.44 4.34
CA MET A 3 8.87 19.64 3.83
C MET A 3 8.19 18.81 4.92
N LEU A 4 8.93 18.42 5.96
CA LEU A 4 8.43 17.59 7.06
C LEU A 4 7.43 18.34 7.96
N LEU A 5 7.56 19.65 8.12
CA LEU A 5 6.60 20.43 8.92
C LEU A 5 5.26 20.56 8.21
N ARG A 6 5.25 20.61 6.87
CA ARG A 6 4.01 20.58 6.08
C ARG A 6 3.29 19.24 6.19
N THR A 7 4.01 18.12 6.21
CA THR A 7 3.38 16.79 6.28
C THR A 7 2.68 16.56 7.61
N ILE A 8 3.18 17.12 8.72
CA ILE A 8 2.49 17.10 10.01
C ILE A 8 1.33 18.10 10.11
N GLY A 9 1.18 19.02 9.16
CA GLY A 9 0.01 19.91 9.03
C GLY A 9 0.28 21.39 9.29
N LEU A 10 1.54 21.80 9.47
CA LEU A 10 1.87 23.22 9.63
C LEU A 10 1.88 23.93 8.28
N THR A 11 1.29 25.12 8.25
CA THR A 11 1.43 26.09 7.18
C THR A 11 2.85 26.61 7.07
N GLN A 12 3.13 27.34 5.98
CA GLN A 12 4.42 27.98 5.78
C GLN A 12 4.74 29.01 6.86
N ASN A 13 3.75 29.80 7.28
CA ASN A 13 3.92 30.82 8.31
C ASN A 13 4.17 30.18 9.69
N GLU A 14 3.39 29.17 10.06
CA GLU A 14 3.58 28.43 11.31
C GLU A 14 4.95 27.75 11.37
N SER A 15 5.39 27.14 10.26
CA SER A 15 6.71 26.53 10.17
C SER A 15 7.82 27.56 10.42
N ALA A 16 7.73 28.74 9.80
CA ALA A 16 8.71 29.81 9.98
C ALA A 16 8.72 30.34 11.43
N VAL A 17 7.55 30.57 12.01
CA VAL A 17 7.37 31.06 13.38
C VAL A 17 7.91 30.05 14.40
N TYR A 18 7.53 28.77 14.29
CA TYR A 18 7.99 27.72 15.21
C TYR A 18 9.51 27.58 15.21
N LEU A 19 10.13 27.52 14.03
CA LEU A 19 11.59 27.47 13.90
C LEU A 19 12.27 28.71 14.48
N MET A 20 11.64 29.89 14.36
CA MET A 20 12.16 31.11 14.95
C MET A 20 12.13 31.07 16.48
N PHE A 21 11.08 30.54 17.09
CA PHE A 21 11.00 30.34 18.54
C PHE A 21 11.97 29.27 19.05
N LEU A 22 12.21 28.20 18.29
CA LEU A 22 13.25 27.21 18.62
C LEU A 22 14.64 27.84 18.68
N LYS A 23 14.94 28.74 17.74
CA LYS A 23 16.21 29.47 17.70
C LYS A 23 16.32 30.54 18.78
N HIS A 24 15.21 31.23 19.07
CA HIS A 24 15.15 32.37 19.99
C HIS A 24 14.20 32.07 21.15
N LYS A 25 14.66 31.18 22.05
CA LYS A 25 13.98 30.60 23.22
C LYS A 25 12.71 31.32 23.71
N GLN A 26 12.80 32.58 24.14
CA GLN A 26 11.65 33.33 24.67
C GLN A 26 11.55 34.71 24.01
N LYS A 27 10.46 34.92 23.26
CA LYS A 27 10.18 36.15 22.51
C LYS A 27 8.71 36.49 22.51
N THR A 28 8.35 37.72 22.20
CA THR A 28 6.97 38.10 21.89
C THR A 28 6.66 37.83 20.42
N ALA A 29 5.39 37.59 20.08
CA ALA A 29 4.95 37.50 18.69
C ALA A 29 5.34 38.73 17.85
N ALA A 30 5.32 39.93 18.45
CA ALA A 30 5.77 41.16 17.80
C ALA A 30 7.27 41.15 17.47
N GLU A 31 8.13 40.63 18.35
CA GLU A 31 9.56 40.48 18.06
C GLU A 31 9.80 39.45 16.95
N VAL A 32 9.11 38.32 16.98
CA VAL A 32 9.23 37.29 15.94
C VAL A 32 8.75 37.78 14.58
N SER A 33 7.66 38.56 14.54
CA SER A 33 7.19 39.23 13.32
C SER A 33 8.27 40.09 12.69
N ARG A 34 9.01 40.88 13.49
CA ARG A 34 10.13 41.70 12.99
C ARG A 34 11.29 40.84 12.49
N LEU A 35 11.67 39.79 13.24
CA LEU A 35 12.77 38.89 12.85
C LEU A 35 12.49 38.14 11.55
N LEU A 36 11.23 37.79 11.29
CA LEU A 36 10.81 37.08 10.08
C LEU A 36 10.45 38.02 8.92
N HIS A 37 10.47 39.34 9.13
CA HIS A 37 9.90 40.32 8.21
C HIS A 37 8.47 39.94 7.77
N MET A 38 7.70 39.35 8.70
CA MET A 38 6.33 38.90 8.50
C MET A 38 5.36 39.95 9.04
N ASP A 39 4.24 40.15 8.36
CA ASP A 39 3.20 41.04 8.87
C ASP A 39 2.72 40.59 10.27
N LYS A 40 2.41 41.57 11.12
CA LYS A 40 2.06 41.28 12.53
C LYS A 40 0.84 40.36 12.61
N SER A 41 -0.19 40.61 11.82
CA SER A 41 -1.45 39.85 11.91
C SER A 41 -1.25 38.36 11.62
N SER A 42 -0.45 38.02 10.60
CA SER A 42 -0.12 36.64 10.26
C SER A 42 0.78 36.00 11.30
N CYS A 43 1.74 36.73 11.86
CA CYS A 43 2.58 36.22 12.94
C CYS A 43 1.75 35.90 14.20
N TYR A 44 0.85 36.81 14.61
CA TYR A 44 -0.04 36.57 15.76
C TYR A 44 -0.96 35.36 15.54
N ARG A 45 -1.58 35.24 14.36
CA ARG A 45 -2.40 34.06 14.01
C ARG A 45 -1.58 32.77 14.02
N ALA A 46 -0.37 32.79 13.47
CA ALA A 46 0.51 31.62 13.49
C ALA A 46 0.93 31.25 14.92
N VAL A 47 1.24 32.23 15.77
CA VAL A 47 1.56 32.00 17.19
C VAL A 47 0.37 31.40 17.93
N GLU A 48 -0.82 31.95 17.77
CA GLU A 48 -2.05 31.47 18.41
C GLU A 48 -2.37 30.02 17.98
N SER A 49 -2.27 29.74 16.68
CA SER A 49 -2.44 28.39 16.14
C SER A 49 -1.40 27.42 16.72
N LEU A 50 -0.12 27.81 16.77
CA LEU A 50 0.94 26.98 17.33
C LEU A 50 0.79 26.76 18.84
N VAL A 51 0.25 27.72 19.59
CA VAL A 51 -0.11 27.54 21.01
C VAL A 51 -1.24 26.52 21.14
N THR A 52 -2.27 26.63 20.30
CA THR A 52 -3.40 25.68 20.29
C THR A 52 -2.95 24.25 19.93
N GLN A 53 -1.97 24.13 19.04
CA GLN A 53 -1.35 22.86 18.65
C GLN A 53 -0.33 22.33 19.68
N GLY A 54 -0.09 23.05 20.80
CA GLY A 54 0.87 22.64 21.82
C GLY A 54 2.35 22.78 21.42
N LEU A 55 2.64 23.53 20.34
CA LEU A 55 4.00 23.76 19.84
C LEU A 55 4.67 24.98 20.46
N LEU A 56 3.90 25.91 20.99
CA LEU A 56 4.38 27.05 21.76
C LEU A 56 3.71 27.09 23.14
N ILE A 57 4.47 27.47 24.16
CA ILE A 57 3.96 27.77 25.51
C ILE A 57 3.93 29.27 25.68
N THR A 58 2.84 29.76 26.28
CA THR A 58 2.67 31.17 26.61
C THR A 58 3.05 31.44 28.06
N THR A 59 3.93 32.41 28.28
CA THR A 59 4.35 32.87 29.62
C THR A 59 3.96 34.34 29.81
N PRO A 60 3.08 34.66 30.77
CA PRO A 60 2.77 36.05 31.12
C PRO A 60 3.97 36.74 31.78
N LYS A 61 4.20 38.01 31.45
CA LYS A 61 5.17 38.89 32.12
C LYS A 61 4.49 40.16 32.61
N LYS A 62 5.15 40.89 33.54
CA LYS A 62 4.68 42.19 34.06
C LYS A 62 4.34 43.22 32.96
N ARG A 63 4.95 43.11 31.77
CA ARG A 63 4.63 43.91 30.58
C ARG A 63 4.57 43.01 29.35
N GLY A 64 3.37 42.51 29.05
CA GLY A 64 3.08 41.72 27.86
C GLY A 64 3.29 40.21 28.05
N THR A 65 3.16 39.49 26.93
CA THR A 65 3.13 38.03 26.90
C THR A 65 4.22 37.51 25.97
N THR A 66 5.07 36.61 26.48
CA THR A 66 6.10 35.95 25.68
C THR A 66 5.72 34.51 25.39
N GLN A 67 6.21 33.98 24.28
CA GLN A 67 6.07 32.60 23.90
C GLN A 67 7.45 31.93 23.80
N SER A 68 7.46 30.63 24.01
CA SER A 68 8.63 29.77 23.83
C SER A 68 8.25 28.49 23.13
N ALA A 69 9.13 27.99 22.26
CA ALA A 69 8.89 26.71 21.59
C ALA A 69 8.98 25.54 22.58
N VAL A 70 8.06 24.61 22.42
CA VAL A 70 8.15 23.28 23.03
C VAL A 70 9.22 22.47 22.30
N SER A 71 9.84 21.54 23.02
CA SER A 71 10.88 20.65 22.52
C SER A 71 10.49 20.00 21.18
N PRO A 72 11.37 19.96 20.15
CA PRO A 72 11.05 19.38 18.84
C PRO A 72 10.56 17.92 18.85
N GLU A 73 10.80 17.19 19.93
CA GLU A 73 10.29 15.85 20.18
C GLU A 73 8.76 15.77 20.07
N ILE A 74 8.04 16.85 20.40
CA ILE A 74 6.59 16.96 20.27
C ILE A 74 6.11 16.76 18.81
N LEU A 75 6.97 17.03 17.82
CA LEU A 75 6.66 16.82 16.41
C LEU A 75 6.43 15.32 16.10
N LYS A 76 7.11 14.42 16.82
CA LYS A 76 6.90 12.97 16.69
C LYS A 76 5.51 12.59 17.22
N GLU A 77 5.11 13.15 18.36
CA GLU A 77 3.79 12.91 18.95
C GLU A 77 2.68 13.40 18.03
N LEU A 78 2.80 14.61 17.47
CA LEU A 78 1.84 15.15 16.49
C LEU A 78 1.74 14.28 15.24
N TYR A 79 2.86 13.75 14.75
CA TYR A 79 2.87 12.81 13.63
C TYR A 79 2.10 11.51 13.97
N HIS A 80 2.35 10.94 15.15
CA HIS A 80 1.66 9.73 15.59
C HIS A 80 0.16 9.96 15.82
N GLN A 81 -0.23 11.11 16.37
CA GLN A 81 -1.63 11.50 16.50
C GLN A 81 -2.31 11.59 15.13
N LYS A 82 -1.67 12.25 14.16
CA LYS A 82 -2.19 12.36 12.79
C LYS A 82 -2.33 10.99 12.11
N LEU A 83 -1.35 10.11 12.28
CA LEU A 83 -1.42 8.73 11.78
C LEU A 83 -2.60 7.96 12.41
N SER A 84 -2.83 8.13 13.72
CA SER A 84 -3.98 7.53 14.41
C SER A 84 -5.31 8.05 13.85
N THR A 85 -5.46 9.35 13.66
CA THR A 85 -6.66 9.95 13.05
C THR A 85 -6.89 9.44 11.64
N LEU A 86 -5.83 9.31 10.82
CA LEU A 86 -5.95 8.76 9.48
C LEU A 86 -6.42 7.30 9.48
N LYS A 87 -5.90 6.46 10.39
CA LYS A 87 -6.37 5.08 10.56
C LYS A 87 -7.84 4.99 11.00
N GLN A 88 -8.29 5.91 11.84
CA GLN A 88 -9.72 5.97 12.21
C GLN A 88 -10.59 6.32 10.99
N LYS A 89 -10.17 7.31 10.20
CA LYS A 89 -10.86 7.69 8.96
C LYS A 89 -10.88 6.59 7.90
N GLU A 90 -9.81 5.78 7.82
CA GLU A 90 -9.75 4.59 6.98
C GLU A 90 -10.86 3.60 7.36
N SER A 91 -11.02 3.31 8.66
CA SER A 91 -12.10 2.44 9.14
C SER A 91 -13.51 3.00 8.89
N GLU A 92 -13.70 4.32 8.99
CA GLU A 92 -14.96 4.99 8.65
C GLU A 92 -15.26 4.89 7.14
N LEU A 93 -14.24 5.10 6.30
CA LEU A 93 -14.35 4.96 4.86
C LEU A 93 -14.71 3.52 4.47
N ASP A 94 -14.05 2.52 5.05
CA ASP A 94 -14.36 1.11 4.81
C ASP A 94 -15.81 0.77 5.14
N ARG A 95 -16.32 1.31 6.27
CA ARG A 95 -17.72 1.13 6.67
C ARG A 95 -18.67 1.80 5.67
N PHE A 96 -18.36 3.02 5.24
CA PHE A 96 -19.18 3.76 4.28
C PHE A 96 -19.21 3.05 2.93
N VAL A 97 -18.06 2.62 2.41
CA VAL A 97 -17.96 1.81 1.18
C VAL A 97 -18.76 0.52 1.31
N SER A 98 -18.64 -0.18 2.44
CA SER A 98 -19.41 -1.41 2.70
C SER A 98 -20.92 -1.16 2.70
N GLN A 99 -21.39 -0.04 3.26
CA GLN A 99 -22.80 0.33 3.22
C GLN A 99 -23.30 0.60 1.80
N LEU A 100 -22.50 1.28 0.98
CA LEU A 100 -22.82 1.52 -0.42
C LEU A 100 -22.92 0.23 -1.22
N LEU A 101 -22.00 -0.72 -1.00
CA LEU A 101 -22.02 -2.03 -1.66
C LEU A 101 -23.25 -2.86 -1.25
N LYS A 102 -23.70 -2.78 0.01
CA LYS A 102 -24.90 -3.49 0.48
C LYS A 102 -26.19 -3.00 -0.16
N GLN A 103 -26.27 -1.72 -0.54
CA GLN A 103 -27.44 -1.18 -1.25
C GLN A 103 -27.57 -1.71 -2.68
N ASP A 104 -26.54 -2.38 -3.20
CA ASP A 104 -26.47 -2.90 -4.57
C ASP A 104 -26.51 -4.44 -4.64
N GLU A 105 -26.85 -5.14 -3.54
CA GLU A 105 -26.82 -6.62 -3.41
C GLU A 105 -27.66 -7.40 -4.44
N SER A 106 -28.51 -6.74 -5.24
CA SER A 106 -29.24 -7.37 -6.34
C SER A 106 -28.54 -7.30 -7.71
N LYS A 107 -27.42 -6.58 -7.82
CA LYS A 107 -26.68 -6.43 -9.08
C LYS A 107 -25.31 -7.09 -8.97
N ARG A 108 -25.00 -7.92 -9.97
CA ARG A 108 -23.64 -8.39 -10.27
C ARG A 108 -22.67 -7.21 -10.12
N SER A 109 -21.78 -7.27 -9.13
CA SER A 109 -20.75 -6.26 -8.95
C SER A 109 -19.63 -6.54 -9.94
N THR A 110 -19.57 -5.76 -11.02
CA THR A 110 -18.49 -5.82 -11.99
C THR A 110 -17.61 -4.58 -11.83
N PHE A 111 -16.32 -4.81 -11.58
CA PHE A 111 -15.32 -3.76 -11.47
C PHE A 111 -14.10 -4.13 -12.31
N ILE A 112 -13.63 -3.18 -13.12
CA ILE A 112 -12.42 -3.32 -13.92
C ILE A 112 -11.50 -2.15 -13.59
N LYS A 113 -10.25 -2.47 -13.25
CA LYS A 113 -9.20 -1.49 -12.96
C LYS A 113 -7.96 -1.83 -13.76
N VAL A 114 -7.31 -0.82 -14.30
CA VAL A 114 -6.02 -0.94 -14.99
C VAL A 114 -5.01 -0.12 -14.24
N GLU A 115 -3.94 -0.77 -13.78
CA GLU A 115 -2.85 -0.14 -13.05
C GLU A 115 -1.50 -0.52 -13.66
N THR A 116 -0.50 0.31 -13.42
CA THR A 116 0.84 0.14 -13.99
C THR A 116 1.92 0.04 -12.93
N GLY A 117 2.99 -0.68 -13.26
CA GLY A 117 4.19 -0.79 -12.42
C GLY A 117 4.12 -1.92 -11.39
N ILE A 118 5.23 -2.13 -10.68
CA ILE A 118 5.40 -3.29 -9.80
C ILE A 118 4.45 -3.27 -8.59
N GLU A 119 4.09 -2.08 -8.10
CA GLU A 119 3.13 -1.93 -7.00
C GLU A 119 1.72 -2.41 -7.40
N ALA A 120 1.33 -2.25 -8.67
CA ALA A 120 0.07 -2.80 -9.17
C ALA A 120 0.00 -4.32 -8.98
N ILE A 121 1.08 -5.03 -9.35
CA ILE A 121 1.21 -6.48 -9.18
C ILE A 121 1.15 -6.86 -7.69
N ARG A 122 1.88 -6.14 -6.82
CA ARG A 122 1.90 -6.41 -5.37
C ARG A 122 0.51 -6.23 -4.75
N ASN A 123 -0.17 -5.13 -5.08
CA ASN A 123 -1.52 -4.85 -4.63
C ASN A 123 -2.51 -5.91 -5.14
N GLY A 124 -2.40 -6.33 -6.40
CA GLY A 124 -3.24 -7.39 -6.95
C GLY A 124 -3.02 -8.75 -6.27
N MET A 125 -1.77 -9.07 -5.94
CA MET A 125 -1.46 -10.27 -5.16
C MET A 125 -2.08 -10.24 -3.75
N ASP A 126 -2.08 -9.07 -3.08
CA ASP A 126 -2.73 -8.88 -1.78
C ASP A 126 -4.25 -8.97 -1.89
N GLN A 127 -4.87 -8.33 -2.91
CA GLN A 127 -6.31 -8.45 -3.17
C GLN A 127 -6.73 -9.91 -3.41
N ASN A 128 -5.94 -10.67 -4.16
CA ASN A 128 -6.21 -12.10 -4.34
C ASN A 128 -6.05 -12.91 -3.05
N LEU A 129 -5.15 -12.50 -2.14
CA LEU A 129 -5.04 -13.16 -0.84
C LEU A 129 -6.30 -12.93 -0.02
N ASP A 130 -6.78 -11.69 0.07
CA ASP A 130 -8.00 -11.35 0.80
C ASP A 130 -9.23 -12.05 0.21
N ALA A 131 -9.36 -12.04 -1.12
CA ALA A 131 -10.43 -12.77 -1.81
C ALA A 131 -10.36 -14.29 -1.56
N ALA A 132 -9.16 -14.87 -1.48
CA ALA A 132 -8.99 -16.29 -1.16
C ALA A 132 -9.38 -16.60 0.29
N ILE A 133 -9.00 -15.74 1.25
CA ILE A 133 -9.34 -15.89 2.67
C ILE A 133 -10.87 -15.93 2.85
N CYS A 134 -11.59 -15.08 2.12
CA CYS A 134 -13.05 -14.97 2.19
C CYS A 134 -13.80 -16.00 1.31
N SER A 135 -13.10 -16.88 0.58
CA SER A 135 -13.73 -17.83 -0.34
C SER A 135 -13.19 -19.26 -0.16
N SER A 136 -12.57 -19.83 -1.20
CA SER A 136 -12.14 -21.23 -1.27
C SER A 136 -10.80 -21.50 -0.59
N LYS A 137 -10.11 -20.46 -0.07
CA LYS A 137 -8.72 -20.53 0.41
C LYS A 137 -7.75 -21.13 -0.61
N VAL A 138 -8.04 -20.94 -1.90
CA VAL A 138 -7.16 -21.35 -3.01
C VAL A 138 -6.90 -20.16 -3.92
N ILE A 139 -5.63 -19.95 -4.24
CA ILE A 139 -5.19 -19.09 -5.32
C ILE A 139 -4.72 -19.97 -6.48
N LYS A 140 -5.21 -19.69 -7.68
CA LYS A 140 -4.76 -20.35 -8.92
C LYS A 140 -4.03 -19.32 -9.77
N GLU A 141 -2.88 -19.69 -10.30
CA GLU A 141 -2.13 -18.79 -11.17
C GLU A 141 -1.27 -19.48 -12.19
N PHE A 142 -1.08 -18.80 -13.32
CA PHE A 142 -0.07 -19.15 -14.28
C PHE A 142 0.70 -17.91 -14.71
N TYR A 143 2.01 -18.03 -14.79
CA TYR A 143 2.91 -16.95 -15.16
C TYR A 143 4.26 -17.54 -15.56
N ARG A 144 5.16 -16.72 -16.08
CA ARG A 144 6.52 -17.16 -16.35
C ARG A 144 7.49 -16.64 -15.31
N LEU A 145 8.36 -17.50 -14.81
CA LEU A 145 9.43 -17.13 -13.89
C LEU A 145 10.51 -16.32 -14.60
N SER A 146 10.54 -16.37 -15.92
CA SER A 146 11.34 -15.47 -16.76
C SER A 146 10.87 -14.01 -16.76
N PHE A 147 9.78 -13.64 -16.04
CA PHE A 147 9.38 -12.23 -15.97
C PHE A 147 10.44 -11.38 -15.26
N PRO A 148 10.78 -10.19 -15.78
CA PRO A 148 11.91 -9.41 -15.26
C PRO A 148 11.78 -9.03 -13.78
N TYR A 149 10.56 -8.82 -13.28
CA TYR A 149 10.36 -8.50 -11.86
C TYR A 149 10.70 -9.66 -10.90
N PHE A 150 10.77 -10.90 -11.38
CA PHE A 150 11.30 -12.01 -10.59
C PHE A 150 12.83 -11.97 -10.45
N GLN A 151 13.52 -11.09 -11.17
CA GLN A 151 14.94 -10.82 -10.98
C GLN A 151 15.20 -9.64 -10.03
N ASP A 152 14.16 -8.88 -9.69
CA ASP A 152 14.26 -7.75 -8.76
C ASP A 152 14.36 -8.22 -7.30
N LYS A 153 15.44 -7.82 -6.61
CA LYS A 153 15.74 -8.28 -5.24
C LYS A 153 14.69 -7.83 -4.22
N ASP A 154 14.09 -6.67 -4.39
CA ASP A 154 13.11 -6.15 -3.43
C ASP A 154 11.75 -6.80 -3.64
N HIS A 155 11.39 -7.09 -4.89
CA HIS A 155 10.26 -7.93 -5.22
C HIS A 155 10.43 -9.35 -4.70
N ILE A 156 11.61 -9.97 -4.82
CA ILE A 156 11.89 -11.29 -4.22
C ILE A 156 11.67 -11.28 -2.71
N LYS A 157 12.18 -10.27 -1.98
CA LYS A 157 11.93 -10.14 -0.53
C LYS A 157 10.44 -10.01 -0.23
N TRP A 158 9.74 -9.20 -1.02
CA TRP A 158 8.30 -8.99 -0.86
C TRP A 158 7.51 -10.29 -1.09
N VAL A 159 7.79 -11.05 -2.15
CA VAL A 159 7.15 -12.35 -2.45
C VAL A 159 7.38 -13.37 -1.33
N ASN A 160 8.58 -13.39 -0.75
CA ASN A 160 8.88 -14.25 0.40
C ASN A 160 8.07 -13.85 1.65
N ALA A 161 7.91 -12.55 1.91
CA ALA A 161 7.06 -12.07 3.00
C ALA A 161 5.58 -12.39 2.74
N PHE A 162 5.11 -12.20 1.50
CA PHE A 162 3.77 -12.59 1.07
C PHE A 162 3.52 -14.10 1.28
N ALA A 163 4.47 -14.95 0.91
CA ALA A 163 4.35 -16.40 1.09
C ALA A 163 4.13 -16.78 2.56
N LYS A 164 4.83 -16.12 3.50
CA LYS A 164 4.63 -16.32 4.94
C LYS A 164 3.22 -15.91 5.39
N ARG A 165 2.74 -14.74 4.97
CA ARG A 165 1.37 -14.26 5.26
C ARG A 165 0.30 -15.22 4.73
N ARG A 166 0.45 -15.66 3.47
CA ARG A 166 -0.45 -16.63 2.82
C ARG A 166 -0.52 -17.96 3.57
N ILE A 167 0.64 -18.52 3.95
CA ILE A 167 0.70 -19.80 4.68
C ILE A 167 0.05 -19.67 6.06
N ALA A 168 0.32 -18.56 6.78
CA ALA A 168 -0.31 -18.30 8.07
C ALA A 168 -1.84 -18.19 7.98
N ALA A 169 -2.37 -17.67 6.86
CA ALA A 169 -3.80 -17.61 6.57
C ALA A 169 -4.41 -18.96 6.12
N GLY A 170 -3.60 -20.00 5.95
CA GLY A 170 -4.06 -21.32 5.49
C GLY A 170 -4.48 -21.34 4.01
N VAL A 171 -3.99 -20.40 3.20
CA VAL A 171 -4.36 -20.28 1.79
C VAL A 171 -3.43 -21.11 0.92
N SER A 172 -3.98 -22.05 0.15
CA SER A 172 -3.23 -22.89 -0.78
C SER A 172 -2.99 -22.18 -2.12
N ILE A 173 -1.92 -22.54 -2.82
CA ILE A 173 -1.60 -22.00 -4.14
C ILE A 173 -1.31 -23.11 -5.16
N ARG A 174 -1.93 -23.01 -6.33
CA ARG A 174 -1.71 -23.86 -7.51
C ARG A 174 -1.07 -23.02 -8.60
N GLN A 175 0.15 -23.37 -9.00
CA GLN A 175 0.93 -22.59 -9.95
C GLN A 175 1.26 -23.39 -11.20
N ILE A 176 1.05 -22.81 -12.38
CA ILE A 176 1.57 -23.31 -13.66
C ILE A 176 2.66 -22.36 -14.14
N VAL A 177 3.91 -22.80 -14.17
CA VAL A 177 5.07 -21.93 -14.47
C VAL A 177 6.05 -22.55 -15.46
N ASP A 178 6.81 -21.71 -16.17
CA ASP A 178 7.98 -22.16 -16.94
C ASP A 178 9.22 -22.26 -16.03
N PHE A 179 9.96 -23.36 -16.10
CA PHE A 179 11.26 -23.43 -15.43
C PHE A 179 12.33 -22.88 -16.35
N ALA A 180 12.55 -21.57 -16.28
CA ALA A 180 13.72 -20.92 -16.85
C ALA A 180 14.83 -20.80 -15.79
N GLY A 181 15.36 -21.94 -15.29
CA GLY A 181 16.64 -22.01 -14.56
C GLY A 181 16.93 -20.91 -13.53
N VAL A 182 16.13 -20.77 -12.47
CA VAL A 182 16.38 -19.77 -11.42
C VAL A 182 16.61 -20.43 -10.06
N ASP A 183 17.87 -20.73 -9.75
CA ASP A 183 18.32 -21.20 -8.43
C ASP A 183 17.88 -20.26 -7.29
N THR A 184 17.66 -18.98 -7.60
CA THR A 184 17.30 -17.92 -6.65
C THR A 184 15.94 -18.11 -5.95
N PHE A 185 15.03 -18.90 -6.53
CA PHE A 185 13.72 -19.18 -5.92
C PHE A 185 13.60 -20.59 -5.31
N ALA A 186 14.68 -21.38 -5.32
CA ALA A 186 14.72 -22.76 -4.85
C ALA A 186 13.99 -23.01 -3.50
N PRO A 187 14.07 -22.13 -2.47
CA PRO A 187 13.41 -22.37 -1.18
C PRO A 187 11.87 -22.45 -1.24
N ILE A 188 11.23 -21.78 -2.21
CA ILE A 188 9.77 -21.72 -2.37
C ILE A 188 9.27 -22.32 -3.69
N MET A 189 10.17 -22.84 -4.53
CA MET A 189 9.90 -23.46 -5.83
C MET A 189 9.79 -24.99 -5.75
N LYS A 190 9.09 -25.47 -4.74
CA LYS A 190 8.76 -26.88 -4.62
C LYS A 190 7.30 -27.06 -4.31
N SER A 191 6.73 -28.12 -4.86
CA SER A 191 5.45 -28.65 -4.40
C SER A 191 5.67 -29.21 -2.99
N ASP A 192 5.08 -28.58 -1.98
CA ASP A 192 5.27 -28.97 -0.58
C ASP A 192 3.98 -28.70 0.21
N LYS A 193 3.48 -29.74 0.88
CA LYS A 193 2.28 -29.65 1.74
C LYS A 193 2.45 -28.61 2.84
N LYS A 194 3.65 -28.44 3.41
CA LYS A 194 3.94 -27.42 4.42
C LYS A 194 3.90 -26.00 3.85
N LEU A 195 4.21 -25.85 2.56
CA LEU A 195 4.10 -24.57 1.86
C LEU A 195 2.68 -24.33 1.31
N LEU A 196 1.74 -25.27 1.49
CA LEU A 196 0.41 -25.23 0.89
C LEU A 196 0.50 -24.88 -0.61
N LYS A 197 1.41 -25.56 -1.31
CA LYS A 197 1.81 -25.18 -2.67
C LYS A 197 1.94 -26.40 -3.56
N GLU A 198 1.36 -26.30 -4.76
CA GLU A 198 1.51 -27.28 -5.84
C GLU A 198 1.93 -26.57 -7.12
N ILE A 199 2.93 -27.11 -7.80
CA ILE A 199 3.52 -26.54 -9.01
C ILE A 199 3.39 -27.54 -10.15
N HIS A 200 2.89 -27.06 -11.28
CA HIS A 200 2.85 -27.77 -12.55
C HIS A 200 3.67 -27.02 -13.60
N LEU A 201 4.19 -27.76 -14.58
CA LEU A 201 4.96 -27.22 -15.70
C LEU A 201 4.04 -26.62 -16.75
N MET A 202 4.33 -25.39 -17.14
CA MET A 202 3.64 -24.70 -18.23
C MET A 202 3.81 -25.47 -19.55
N PRO A 203 2.72 -25.73 -20.29
CA PRO A 203 2.79 -26.32 -21.63
C PRO A 203 3.66 -25.47 -22.58
N LYS A 204 4.44 -26.13 -23.45
CA LYS A 204 5.40 -25.45 -24.35
C LYS A 204 4.70 -24.58 -25.40
N GLU A 205 3.44 -24.87 -25.68
CA GLU A 205 2.55 -24.18 -26.61
C GLU A 205 2.17 -22.78 -26.10
N MET A 206 2.15 -22.59 -24.77
CA MET A 206 1.82 -21.31 -24.16
C MET A 206 2.98 -20.32 -24.29
N LYS A 207 3.01 -19.55 -25.37
CA LYS A 207 4.02 -18.50 -25.63
C LYS A 207 3.38 -17.14 -25.38
N GLY A 208 3.81 -16.43 -24.33
CA GLY A 208 3.23 -15.14 -23.99
C GLY A 208 3.92 -14.43 -22.84
N LEU A 209 3.79 -13.10 -22.83
CA LEU A 209 4.26 -12.20 -21.78
C LEU A 209 3.07 -11.78 -20.91
N TYR A 210 2.33 -12.77 -20.43
CA TYR A 210 1.14 -12.59 -19.62
C TYR A 210 1.11 -13.57 -18.46
N GLY A 211 0.54 -13.13 -17.35
CA GLY A 211 0.20 -13.97 -16.22
C GLY A 211 -1.26 -13.78 -15.84
N VAL A 212 -1.81 -14.76 -15.17
CA VAL A 212 -3.15 -14.65 -14.59
C VAL A 212 -3.11 -15.17 -13.17
N ARG A 213 -3.80 -14.47 -12.27
CA ARG A 213 -3.99 -14.86 -10.88
C ARG A 213 -5.47 -14.78 -10.52
N ILE A 214 -5.99 -15.81 -9.88
CA ILE A 214 -7.43 -16.03 -9.70
C ILE A 214 -7.71 -16.44 -8.25
N SER A 215 -8.65 -15.77 -7.60
CA SER A 215 -9.24 -16.20 -6.33
C SER A 215 -10.58 -15.51 -6.07
N GLY A 216 -11.50 -16.21 -5.40
CA GLY A 216 -12.83 -15.67 -5.12
C GLY A 216 -13.56 -15.26 -6.40
N ASP A 217 -13.99 -14.00 -6.46
CA ASP A 217 -14.61 -13.36 -7.61
C ASP A 217 -13.65 -12.39 -8.35
N ILE A 218 -12.34 -12.46 -8.07
CA ILE A 218 -11.32 -11.57 -8.64
C ILE A 218 -10.34 -12.34 -9.52
N THR A 219 -10.15 -11.82 -10.73
CA THR A 219 -9.10 -12.22 -11.67
C THR A 219 -8.17 -11.03 -11.93
N HIS A 220 -6.87 -11.26 -11.81
CA HIS A 220 -5.83 -10.35 -12.28
C HIS A 220 -5.23 -10.89 -13.56
N ILE A 221 -5.16 -10.05 -14.59
CA ILE A 221 -4.44 -10.33 -15.83
C ILE A 221 -3.25 -9.38 -15.90
N ILE A 222 -2.06 -9.96 -15.78
CA ILE A 222 -0.80 -9.23 -15.81
C ILE A 222 -0.25 -9.34 -17.22
N SER A 223 0.18 -8.23 -17.79
CA SER A 223 0.91 -8.19 -19.07
C SER A 223 2.12 -7.28 -18.97
N PHE A 224 3.11 -7.52 -19.83
CA PHE A 224 4.28 -6.66 -19.93
C PHE A 224 4.89 -6.70 -21.33
N ASP A 225 5.65 -5.66 -21.64
CA ASP A 225 6.44 -5.57 -22.86
C ASP A 225 7.94 -5.74 -22.58
N LYS A 226 8.74 -5.65 -23.65
CA LYS A 226 10.21 -5.77 -23.56
C LYS A 226 10.86 -4.61 -22.80
N GLN A 227 10.14 -3.50 -22.62
CA GLN A 227 10.56 -2.31 -21.90
C GLN A 227 10.19 -2.38 -20.41
N GLN A 228 9.67 -3.52 -19.94
CA GLN A 228 9.24 -3.73 -18.55
C GLN A 228 8.08 -2.83 -18.12
N ASN A 229 7.22 -2.42 -19.06
CA ASN A 229 5.97 -1.77 -18.71
C ASN A 229 4.99 -2.82 -18.20
N TYR A 230 4.88 -2.94 -16.87
CA TYR A 230 3.94 -3.85 -16.24
C TYR A 230 2.55 -3.25 -16.20
N ILE A 231 1.55 -4.00 -16.65
CA ILE A 231 0.14 -3.66 -16.54
C ILE A 231 -0.54 -4.78 -15.76
N ASP A 232 -1.28 -4.41 -14.72
CA ASP A 232 -2.23 -5.30 -14.05
C ASP A 232 -3.65 -4.85 -14.36
N ILE A 233 -4.45 -5.78 -14.88
CA ILE A 233 -5.87 -5.60 -15.15
C ILE A 233 -6.62 -6.40 -14.09
N THR A 234 -7.16 -5.71 -13.10
CA THR A 234 -8.05 -6.30 -12.10
C THR A 234 -9.45 -6.39 -12.66
N ILE A 235 -10.04 -7.57 -12.64
CA ILE A 235 -11.44 -7.81 -13.00
C ILE A 235 -12.10 -8.50 -11.81
N LYS A 236 -12.94 -7.77 -11.08
CA LYS A 236 -13.84 -8.33 -10.07
C LYS A 236 -15.18 -8.61 -10.72
N ASP A 237 -15.45 -9.88 -10.93
CA ASP A 237 -16.66 -10.40 -11.54
C ASP A 237 -16.75 -11.92 -11.37
N THR A 238 -17.86 -12.42 -10.83
CA THR A 238 -18.05 -13.85 -10.58
C THR A 238 -17.98 -14.70 -11.85
N TYR A 239 -18.62 -14.29 -12.95
CA TYR A 239 -18.71 -15.10 -14.16
C TYR A 239 -17.43 -15.06 -14.99
N VAL A 240 -16.74 -13.92 -15.03
CA VAL A 240 -15.40 -13.86 -15.62
C VAL A 240 -14.45 -14.76 -14.83
N THR A 241 -14.51 -14.71 -13.50
CA THR A 241 -13.66 -15.55 -12.66
C THR A 241 -13.99 -17.04 -12.81
N LEU A 242 -15.26 -17.43 -13.00
CA LEU A 242 -15.64 -18.81 -13.33
C LEU A 242 -15.10 -19.26 -14.70
N LEU A 243 -15.15 -18.41 -15.72
CA LEU A 243 -14.54 -18.67 -17.02
C LEU A 243 -13.03 -18.90 -16.87
N MET A 244 -12.34 -17.99 -16.18
CA MET A 244 -10.89 -18.07 -15.99
C MET A 244 -10.48 -19.27 -15.14
N ASN A 245 -11.29 -19.65 -14.14
CA ASN A 245 -11.13 -20.90 -13.41
C ASN A 245 -11.23 -22.12 -14.33
N SER A 246 -12.23 -22.15 -15.21
CA SER A 246 -12.43 -23.26 -16.15
C SER A 246 -11.25 -23.40 -17.12
N LEU A 247 -10.72 -22.28 -17.61
CA LEU A 247 -9.51 -22.26 -18.44
C LEU A 247 -8.28 -22.74 -17.65
N PHE A 248 -8.13 -22.28 -16.41
CA PHE A 248 -7.05 -22.74 -15.53
C PHE A 248 -7.12 -24.25 -15.31
N ASP A 249 -8.28 -24.77 -14.93
CA ASP A 249 -8.45 -26.19 -14.59
C ASP A 249 -8.20 -27.07 -15.82
N PHE A 250 -8.65 -26.64 -17.01
CA PHE A 250 -8.33 -27.30 -18.28
C PHE A 250 -6.81 -27.41 -18.52
N MET A 251 -6.06 -26.33 -18.26
CA MET A 251 -4.59 -26.32 -18.38
C MET A 251 -3.93 -27.15 -17.28
N TRP A 252 -4.44 -27.06 -16.06
CA TRP A 252 -3.94 -27.76 -14.89
C TRP A 252 -3.95 -29.28 -15.10
N GLU A 253 -5.07 -29.83 -15.58
CA GLU A 253 -5.22 -31.25 -15.86
C GLU A 253 -4.29 -31.79 -16.95
N ARG A 254 -3.86 -30.91 -17.87
CA ARG A 254 -2.96 -31.24 -18.99
C ARG A 254 -1.50 -30.92 -18.71
N SER A 255 -1.24 -30.20 -17.62
CA SER A 255 0.10 -29.81 -17.22
C SER A 255 0.77 -30.90 -16.38
N LYS A 256 2.09 -31.03 -16.52
CA LYS A 256 2.84 -32.05 -15.79
C LYS A 256 3.18 -31.54 -14.39
N LYS A 257 2.79 -32.29 -13.36
CA LYS A 257 3.18 -32.00 -11.98
C LYS A 257 4.70 -31.92 -11.85
N TYR A 258 5.18 -30.84 -11.23
CA TYR A 258 6.58 -30.68 -10.85
C TYR A 258 6.79 -31.29 -9.46
N ILE A 259 7.61 -32.35 -9.42
CA ILE A 259 7.96 -33.12 -8.22
C ILE A 259 9.30 -32.64 -7.70
#